data_AF-A0A5Y3BXA5-F1
#
_entry.id   AF-A0A5Y3BXA5-F1
#
_cell.length_a   1.000
_cell.length_b   1.000
_cell.length_c   1.000
_cell.angle_alpha   90.00
_cell.angle_beta   90.00
_cell.angle_gamma   90.00
#
_symmetry.space_group_name_H-M   'P 1'
#
loop_
_entity.id
_entity.type
_entity.pdbx_description
1 polymer ?
#
loop_
_entity_poly.entity_id
_entity_poly.type
_entity_poly.pdbx_seq_one_letter_code
_entity_poly.pdbx_strand_id
1 'polypeptide(L)'
;MAHELQLIKQSSGILIPATPETSDILQSKIKLGAVLVAEFRQVRNPAFHRRFFALLNLGFEYWEPTGGAISANERKLVNGYAKFLAA
;
A
#
# COMPACT_ATOMS: atom_id res chain seq x y z
N MET A 1 10.93 -19.05 15.61
CA MET A 1 11.17 -17.97 14.65
C MET A 1 9.86 -17.62 13.97
N ALA A 2 9.38 -16.39 14.11
CA ALA A 2 8.19 -15.93 13.38
C ALA A 2 8.58 -15.66 11.93
N HIS A 3 7.85 -16.24 10.98
CA HIS A 3 8.03 -15.99 9.56
C HIS A 3 6.81 -15.19 9.08
N GLU A 4 7.05 -14.05 8.43
CA GLU A 4 5.98 -13.28 7.78
C GLU A 4 5.66 -13.94 6.44
N LEU A 5 4.40 -14.36 6.26
CA LEU A 5 3.92 -14.97 5.02
C LEU A 5 2.97 -13.99 4.33
N GLN A 6 3.25 -13.67 3.07
CA GLN A 6 2.36 -12.84 2.28
C GLN A 6 1.40 -13.74 1.50
N LEU A 7 0.10 -13.63 1.77
CA LEU A 7 -0.93 -14.51 1.21
C LEU A 7 -2.02 -13.72 0.51
N ILE A 8 -2.53 -14.25 -0.61
CA ILE A 8 -3.67 -13.70 -1.35
C ILE A 8 -4.86 -14.64 -1.18
N LYS A 9 -6.03 -14.07 -0.87
CA LYS A 9 -7.29 -14.81 -0.84
C LYS A 9 -7.81 -14.99 -2.26
N GLN A 10 -7.91 -16.25 -2.70
CA GLN A 10 -8.56 -16.62 -3.95
C GLN A 10 -10.09 -16.66 -3.78
N SER A 11 -10.84 -16.60 -4.88
CA SER A 11 -12.31 -16.61 -4.90
C SER A 11 -12.92 -17.85 -4.22
N SER A 12 -12.21 -18.98 -4.23
CA SER A 12 -12.57 -20.23 -3.55
C SER A 12 -12.37 -20.21 -2.03
N GLY A 13 -11.88 -19.10 -1.46
CA GLY A 13 -11.54 -19.01 -0.04
C GLY A 13 -10.18 -19.63 0.32
N ILE A 14 -9.45 -20.14 -0.67
CA ILE A 14 -8.09 -20.67 -0.51
C ILE A 14 -7.09 -19.51 -0.41
N LEU A 15 -6.10 -19.65 0.46
CA LEU A 15 -4.97 -18.72 0.55
C LEU A 15 -3.81 -19.24 -0.30
N ILE A 16 -3.30 -18.40 -1.20
CA ILE A 16 -2.14 -18.72 -2.05
C ILE A 16 -0.96 -17.81 -1.69
N PRO A 17 0.29 -18.27 -1.88
CA PRO A 17 1.47 -17.42 -1.69
C PRO A 17 1.44 -16.20 -2.62
N ALA A 18 1.69 -15.01 -2.08
CA ALA A 18 1.76 -13.78 -2.85
C ALA A 18 3.14 -13.59 -3.52
N THR A 19 4.19 -14.16 -2.92
CA THR A 19 5.58 -14.02 -3.38
C THR A 19 6.28 -15.38 -3.50
N PRO A 20 7.31 -15.49 -4.36
CA PRO A 20 8.12 -16.71 -4.48
C PRO A 20 8.75 -17.13 -3.15
N GLU A 21 9.24 -16.18 -2.35
CA GLU A 21 9.88 -16.47 -1.06
C GLU A 21 8.90 -17.11 -0.08
N THR A 22 7.65 -16.64 -0.07
CA THR A 22 6.58 -17.23 0.75
C THR A 22 6.30 -18.67 0.30
N SER A 23 6.29 -18.91 -1.01
CA SER A 23 6.11 -20.25 -1.57
C SER A 23 7.24 -21.20 -1.15
N ASP A 24 8.48 -20.73 -1.23
CA ASP A 24 9.65 -21.53 -0.86
C ASP A 24 9.63 -21.91 0.63
N ILE A 25 9.25 -20.98 1.51
CA ILE A 25 9.11 -21.27 2.94
C ILE A 25 8.03 -22.34 3.19
N LEU A 26 6.88 -22.22 2.51
CA LEU A 26 5.78 -23.16 2.65
C LEU A 26 6.15 -24.57 2.16
N GLN A 27 6.93 -24.67 1.09
CA GLN A 27 7.32 -25.96 0.51
C GLN A 27 8.52 -26.61 1.22
N SER A 28 9.50 -25.82 1.65
CA SER A 28 10.77 -26.34 2.17
C SER A 28 10.80 -26.47 3.69
N LYS A 29 10.13 -25.57 4.43
CA LYS A 29 10.21 -25.51 5.90
C LYS A 29 8.98 -26.04 6.60
N ILE A 30 7.83 -26.02 5.93
CA ILE A 30 6.54 -26.41 6.52
C ILE A 30 6.11 -27.74 5.92
N LYS A 31 5.96 -28.75 6.78
CA LYS A 31 5.51 -30.08 6.36
C LYS A 31 4.03 -30.08 6.03
N LEU A 32 3.63 -30.94 5.09
CA LEU A 32 2.24 -31.20 4.80
C LEU A 32 1.49 -31.66 6.08
N GLY A 33 0.33 -31.08 6.36
CA GLY A 33 -0.46 -31.37 7.55
C GLY A 33 -0.08 -30.58 8.81
N ALA A 34 0.93 -29.73 8.77
CA ALA A 34 1.24 -28.82 9.88
C ALA A 34 0.15 -27.73 10.01
N VAL A 35 -0.27 -27.46 11.25
CA VAL A 35 -1.20 -26.36 11.56
C VAL A 35 -0.41 -25.06 11.67
N LEU A 36 -0.79 -24.05 10.88
CA LEU A 36 -0.22 -22.71 10.92
C LEU A 36 -1.20 -21.77 11.62
N VAL A 37 -0.69 -21.00 12.59
CA VAL A 37 -1.42 -19.88 13.22
C VAL A 37 -0.84 -18.59 12.66
N ALA A 38 -1.68 -17.74 12.09
CA ALA A 38 -1.27 -16.50 11.44
C ALA A 38 -2.09 -15.32 11.95
N GLU A 39 -1.42 -14.17 12.10
CA GLU A 39 -2.09 -12.88 12.28
C GLU A 39 -2.28 -12.24 10.90
N PHE A 40 -3.53 -12.02 10.50
CA PHE A 40 -3.84 -11.36 9.24
C PHE A 40 -3.90 -9.85 9.43
N ARG A 41 -3.05 -9.11 8.71
CA ARG A 41 -3.16 -7.66 8.56
C ARG A 41 -3.54 -7.35 7.12
N GLN A 42 -4.64 -6.62 6.94
CA GLN A 42 -5.05 -6.18 5.61
C GLN A 42 -4.11 -5.07 5.12
N VAL A 43 -3.33 -5.36 4.08
CA VAL A 43 -2.49 -4.35 3.42
C VAL A 43 -3.41 -3.33 2.74
N ARG A 44 -3.07 -2.04 2.83
CA ARG A 44 -3.81 -0.94 2.19
C ARG A 44 -4.04 -1.26 0.72
N ASN A 45 -5.24 -0.97 0.21
CA ASN A 45 -5.64 -1.31 -1.15
C ASN A 45 -4.70 -0.66 -2.19
N PRO A 46 -3.86 -1.44 -2.90
CA PRO A 46 -2.86 -0.90 -3.83
C PRO A 46 -3.48 -0.20 -5.03
N ALA A 47 -4.74 -0.53 -5.38
CA ALA A 47 -5.43 0.14 -6.48
C ALA A 47 -5.70 1.61 -6.18
N PHE A 48 -5.94 1.99 -4.91
CA PHE A 48 -6.08 3.39 -4.53
C PHE A 48 -4.75 4.13 -4.65
N HIS A 49 -3.63 3.51 -4.26
CA HIS A 49 -2.30 4.10 -4.46
C HIS A 49 -2.02 4.34 -5.95
N ARG A 50 -2.32 3.36 -6.82
CA ARG A 50 -2.18 3.53 -8.28
C ARG A 50 -3.03 4.68 -8.82
N ARG A 51 -4.30 4.78 -8.39
CA ARG A 51 -5.21 5.87 -8.78
C ARG A 51 -4.69 7.23 -8.31
N PHE A 52 -4.20 7.32 -7.07
CA PHE A 52 -3.63 8.54 -6.53
C PHE A 52 -2.44 9.04 -7.37
N PHE A 53 -1.48 8.16 -7.68
CA PHE A 53 -0.32 8.54 -8.50
C PHE A 53 -0.71 8.89 -9.94
N ALA A 54 -1.69 8.20 -10.53
CA ALA A 54 -2.20 8.56 -11.86
C ALA A 54 -2.78 10.00 -11.89
N LEU A 55 -3.51 10.40 -10.85
CA LEU A 55 -4.06 11.76 -10.74
C LEU A 55 -2.96 12.82 -10.52
N LEU A 56 -1.92 12.50 -9.75
CA LEU A 56 -0.76 13.39 -9.60
C LEU A 56 -0.03 13.59 -10.93
N ASN A 57 0.19 12.52 -11.69
CA ASN A 57 0.80 12.61 -13.01
C ASN A 57 -0.05 13.45 -13.97
N LEU A 58 -1.37 13.23 -13.98
CA LEU A 58 -2.30 14.04 -14.77
C LEU A 58 -2.19 15.53 -14.39
N GLY A 59 -2.16 15.85 -13.10
CA GLY A 59 -1.98 17.22 -12.64
C GLY A 59 -0.66 17.82 -13.08
N PHE A 60 0.43 17.03 -13.05
CA PHE A 60 1.74 17.48 -13.51
C PHE A 60 1.81 17.71 -15.03
N GLU A 61 1.15 16.86 -15.82
CA GLU A 61 1.13 16.96 -17.28
C GLU A 61 0.19 18.06 -17.79
N TYR A 62 -0.96 18.25 -17.12
CA TYR A 62 -2.04 19.09 -17.62
C TYR A 62 -2.07 20.51 -17.02
N TRP A 63 -1.43 20.71 -15.87
CA TRP A 63 -1.48 22.00 -15.17
C TRP A 63 -0.09 22.57 -14.94
N GLU A 64 0.13 23.77 -15.47
CA GLU A 64 1.30 24.59 -15.18
C GLU A 64 0.91 25.71 -14.19
N PRO A 65 1.60 25.84 -13.04
CA PRO A 65 1.24 26.82 -12.04
C PRO A 65 1.48 28.24 -12.56
N THR A 66 0.44 29.08 -12.55
CA THR A 66 0.49 30.48 -13.01
C THR A 66 1.11 31.44 -11.98
N GLY A 67 1.81 30.91 -10.97
CA GLY A 67 2.41 31.68 -9.87
C GLY A 67 3.62 30.96 -9.26
N GLY A 68 4.49 31.72 -8.58
CA GLY A 68 5.65 31.18 -7.88
C GLY A 68 5.28 30.31 -6.68
N ALA A 69 6.26 29.55 -6.16
CA ALA A 69 6.07 28.77 -4.95
C ALA A 69 5.60 29.67 -3.79
N ILE A 70 4.64 29.17 -2.99
CA ILE A 70 4.17 29.87 -1.78
C ILE A 70 5.34 30.24 -0.88
N SER A 71 5.28 31.43 -0.30
CA SER A 71 6.29 31.92 0.64
C SER A 71 6.39 31.00 1.86
N ALA A 72 7.52 31.06 2.56
CA ALA A 72 7.70 30.29 3.80
C ALA A 72 6.61 30.58 4.85
N ASN A 73 6.09 31.80 4.89
CA ASN A 73 5.03 32.23 5.80
C ASN A 73 3.67 31.61 5.42
N GLU A 74 3.34 31.58 4.13
CA GLU A 74 2.08 31.02 3.62
C GLU A 74 2.04 29.49 3.75
N ARG A 75 3.21 28.84 3.67
CA ARG A 75 3.33 27.38 3.76
C ARG A 75 2.70 26.81 5.03
N LYS A 76 2.84 27.49 6.17
CA LYS A 76 2.26 27.02 7.44
C LYS A 76 0.74 27.01 7.40
N LEU A 77 0.14 28.05 6.82
CA LEU A 77 -1.31 28.18 6.67
C LEU A 77 -1.86 27.12 5.70
N VAL A 78 -1.26 27.01 4.51
CA VAL A 78 -1.69 26.06 3.47
C VAL A 78 -1.58 24.62 3.97
N ASN A 79 -0.46 24.25 4.60
CA ASN A 79 -0.30 22.91 5.17
C ASN A 79 -1.26 22.65 6.34
N GLY A 80 -1.56 23.68 7.14
CA GLY A 80 -2.55 23.58 8.22
C GLY A 80 -3.95 23.28 7.68
N TYR A 81 -4.38 24.01 6.64
CA TYR A 81 -5.66 23.79 5.99
C TYR A 81 -5.74 22.42 5.30
N ALA A 82 -4.68 22.01 4.59
CA ALA A 82 -4.60 20.69 3.97
C ALA A 82 -4.73 19.56 5.01
N LYS A 83 -4.10 19.71 6.19
CA LYS A 83 -4.26 18.77 7.30
C LYS A 83 -5.67 18.75 7.88
N PHE A 84 -6.32 19.91 7.99
CA PHE A 84 -7.72 19.99 8.42
C PHE A 84 -8.65 19.26 7.45
N LEU A 85 -8.46 19.42 6.14
CA LEU A 85 -9.27 18.74 5.11
C LEU A 85 -9.00 17.22 5.03
N ALA A 86 -7.81 16.77 5.43
CA ALA A 86 -7.42 15.36 5.39
C ALA A 86 -7.84 14.55 6.63
N ALA A 87 -8.40 15.22 7.65
CA ALA A 87 -8.93 14.61 8.88
C ALA A 87 -10.37 14.11 8.66
#